data_AF-A0A5K0UY95-F1
#
_entry.id   AF-A0A5K0UY95-F1
#
_cell.length_a   1.000
_cell.length_b   1.000
_cell.length_c   1.000
_cell.angle_alpha   90.00
_cell.angle_beta   90.00
_cell.angle_gamma   90.00
#
_symmetry.space_group_name_H-M   'P 1'
#
loop_
_entity.id
_entity.type
_entity.pdbx_description
1 polymer ?
#
loop_
_entity_poly.entity_id
_entity_poly.type
_entity_poly.pdbx_seq_one_letter_code
_entity_poly.pdbx_strand_id
1 'polypeptide(L)' 'GFLDKYVFWGTVQNKHRQIGNAVPPPLAYALGRKLKEVVDRRH' A
#
# COMPACT_ATOMS: atom_id res chain seq x y z
N GLY A 1 6.40 -2.58 5.06
CA GLY A 1 6.65 -2.19 3.67
C GLY A 1 5.89 -3.12 2.75
N PHE A 2 6.39 -3.34 1.54
CA PHE A 2 5.89 -4.41 0.65
C PHE A 2 6.29 -5.79 1.18
N LEU A 3 5.52 -6.81 0.83
CA LEU A 3 5.89 -8.21 1.10
C LEU A 3 6.97 -8.63 0.10
N ASP A 4 7.86 -9.54 0.50
CA ASP A 4 8.95 -10.05 -0.36
C ASP A 4 8.42 -10.72 -1.64
N LYS A 5 7.21 -11.28 -1.58
CA LYS A 5 6.53 -11.87 -2.74
C LYS A 5 5.93 -10.86 -3.72
N TYR A 6 5.99 -9.56 -3.42
CA TYR A 6 5.43 -8.53 -4.29
C TYR A 6 6.37 -8.24 -5.46
N VAL A 7 5.84 -8.35 -6.69
CA VAL A 7 6.66 -8.22 -7.91
C VAL A 7 6.55 -6.81 -8.48
N PHE A 8 7.69 -6.12 -8.55
CA PHE A 8 7.84 -4.86 -9.28
C PHE A 8 8.36 -5.12 -10.70
N TRP A 9 7.83 -4.39 -11.67
CA TRP A 9 8.08 -4.63 -13.10
C TRP A 9 9.02 -3.58 -13.73
N GLY A 10 9.75 -3.97 -14.77
CA GLY A 10 10.67 -3.08 -15.51
C GLY A 10 12.11 -3.07 -14.99
N THR A 11 12.88 -2.06 -15.40
CA THR A 11 14.30 -1.89 -15.04
C THR A 11 14.49 -1.63 -13.53
N VAL A 12 15.71 -1.76 -13.04
CA VAL A 12 16.04 -1.47 -11.63
C VAL A 12 15.64 -0.04 -11.25
N GLN A 13 15.87 0.94 -12.12
CA GLN A 13 15.48 2.34 -11.88
C GLN A 13 13.96 2.50 -11.82
N ASN A 14 13.21 1.78 -12.68
CA ASN A 14 11.75 1.79 -12.64
C ASN A 14 11.22 1.19 -11.32
N LYS A 15 11.83 0.10 -10.84
CA LYS A 15 11.46 -0.52 -9.56
C LYS A 15 11.71 0.44 -8.38
N HIS A 16 12.84 1.15 -8.37
CA HIS A 16 13.12 2.16 -7.34
C HIS A 16 12.09 3.29 -7.35
N ARG A 17 11.70 3.79 -8.53
CA ARG A 17 10.63 4.79 -8.65
C ARG A 17 9.28 4.26 -8.19
N GLN A 18 8.92 3.03 -8.52
CA GLN A 18 7.69 2.39 -8.05
C GLN A 18 7.67 2.28 -6.51
N ILE A 19 8.77 1.82 -5.91
CA ILE A 19 8.87 1.68 -4.45
C ILE A 19 8.82 3.06 -3.76
N GLY A 20 9.59 4.03 -4.27
CA GLY A 20 9.70 5.36 -3.67
C GLY A 20 8.43 6.22 -3.81
N ASN A 21 7.68 6.05 -4.89
CA ASN A 21 6.45 6.82 -5.14
C ASN A 21 5.20 6.17 -4.53
N ALA A 22 5.26 4.89 -4.16
CA ALA A 22 4.10 4.20 -3.61
C ALA A 22 3.80 4.63 -2.17
N VAL A 23 2.53 4.51 -1.79
CA VAL A 23 2.14 4.61 -0.38
C VAL A 23 2.60 3.36 0.36
N PRO A 24 3.28 3.48 1.52
CA PRO A 24 3.71 2.32 2.29
C PRO A 24 2.51 1.42 2.69
N PRO A 25 2.53 0.11 2.42
CA PRO A 25 1.40 -0.78 2.72
C PRO A 25 0.89 -0.76 4.18
N PRO A 26 1.75 -0.66 5.22
CA PRO A 26 1.27 -0.56 6.60
C PRO A 26 0.43 0.70 6.86
N LEU A 27 0.78 1.83 6.24
CA LEU A 27 0.02 3.08 6.36
C LEU A 27 -1.34 2.95 5.68
N ALA A 28 -1.35 2.42 4.46
CA ALA A 28 -2.59 2.17 3.72
C ALA A 28 -3.54 1.23 4.48
N TYR A 29 -3.01 0.18 5.09
CA TYR A 29 -3.80 -0.75 5.92
C TYR A 29 -4.43 -0.07 7.14
N ALA A 30 -3.65 0.72 7.88
CA ALA A 30 -4.16 1.44 9.06
C ALA A 30 -5.29 2.42 8.69
N LEU A 31 -5.13 3.17 7.60
CA LEU A 31 -6.16 4.07 7.08
C LEU A 31 -7.41 3.30 6.64
N GLY A 32 -7.24 2.20 5.91
CA GLY A 32 -8.34 1.35 5.46
C GLY A 32 -9.16 0.77 6.62
N ARG A 33 -8.51 0.37 7.71
CA ARG A 33 -9.20 -0.08 8.94
C ARG A 33 -10.07 1.00 9.55
N LYS A 34 -9.57 2.25 9.62
CA LYS A 34 -10.34 3.38 10.14
C LYS A 34 -11.50 3.77 9.26
N LEU A 35 -11.32 3.74 7.94
CA LEU A 35 -12.42 3.94 7.01
C LEU A 35 -13.50 2.87 7.16
N LYS A 36 -13.09 1.60 7.26
CA LYS A 36 -14.02 0.48 7.46
C LYS A 36 -14.83 0.63 8.75
N GLU A 37 -14.21 1.02 9.87
CA GLU A 37 -14.92 1.28 11.14
C GLU A 37 -16.02 2.33 11.00
N VAL A 38 -15.83 3.34 10.14
CA VAL A 38 -16.83 4.40 9.91
C VAL A 38 -17.93 3.92 8.97
N VAL A 39 -17.58 3.14 7.94
CA VAL A 39 -18.55 2.55 7.01
C VAL A 39 -19.45 1.55 7.74
N ASP A 40 -18.87 0.63 8.52
CA ASP A 40 -19.60 -0.40 9.25
C ASP A 40 -20.55 0.20 10.31
N ARG A 41 -20.21 1.37 10.88
CA ARG A 41 -21.06 2.10 11.84
C ARG A 41 -22.27 2.80 11.23
N ARG A 42 -22.33 2.93 9.89
CA ARG A 42 -23.45 3.58 9.18
C ARG A 42 -24.52 2.59 8.72
N HIS A 43 -24.31 1.28 8.91
CA HIS A 43 -25.29 0.22 8.72
C HIS A 43 -25.93 -0.16 10.05
#